data_AF-A0A7L4PDN1-F1
#
_entry.id   AF-A0A7L4PDN1-F1
#
_cell.length_a   1.000
_cell.length_b   1.000
_cell.length_c   1.000
_cell.angle_alpha   90.00
_cell.angle_beta   90.00
_cell.angle_gamma   90.00
#
_symmetry.space_group_name_H-M   'P 1'
#
loop_
_entity.id
_entity.type
_entity.pdbx_description
1 polymer ?
#
loop_
_entity_poly.entity_id
_entity_poly.type
_entity_poly.pdbx_seq_one_letter_code
_entity_poly.pdbx_strand_id
1 'polypeptide(L)'
;MKSVVVAILILAPLVAAVTNSTDPFAKINIIIENILKSVEYFLENLKNILKTHIITISKTMSAILGLVGAFLYFSGLNKYSGRGMLIGAVLLYLMAEFVNTL
;
A
#
# COMPACT_ATOMS: atom_id res chain seq x y z
N MET A 1 -6.07 13.54 -15.53
CA MET A 1 -7.38 12.89 -15.72
C MET A 1 -7.89 12.13 -14.50
N LYS A 2 -7.07 11.34 -13.78
CA LYS A 2 -7.52 10.59 -12.58
C LYS A 2 -8.11 11.45 -11.46
N SER A 3 -7.52 12.61 -11.14
CA SER A 3 -8.05 13.50 -10.08
C SER A 3 -9.39 14.16 -10.42
N VAL A 4 -9.69 14.36 -11.70
CA VAL A 4 -10.97 14.96 -12.14
C VAL A 4 -12.11 13.95 -12.00
N VAL A 5 -11.85 12.68 -12.28
CA VAL A 5 -12.82 11.59 -12.09
C VAL A 5 -13.16 11.39 -10.61
N VAL A 6 -12.15 11.48 -9.73
CA VAL A 6 -12.36 11.43 -8.27
C VAL A 6 -13.16 12.64 -7.79
N ALA A 7 -12.87 13.84 -8.28
CA ALA A 7 -13.64 15.04 -7.92
C ALA A 7 -15.11 14.95 -8.37
N ILE A 8 -15.38 14.41 -9.57
CA ILE A 8 -16.74 14.21 -10.09
C ILE A 8 -17.50 13.14 -9.28
N LEU A 9 -16.83 12.07 -8.84
CA LEU A 9 -17.43 11.04 -7.98
C LEU A 9 -17.87 11.57 -6.61
N ILE A 10 -17.15 12.53 -6.05
CA ILE A 10 -17.48 13.14 -4.75
C ILE A 10 -18.56 14.22 -4.91
N LEU A 11 -18.55 14.98 -6.02
CA LEU A 11 -19.44 16.12 -6.24
C LEU A 11 -20.80 15.75 -6.84
N ALA A 12 -20.89 14.69 -7.66
CA ALA A 12 -22.14 14.24 -8.27
C ALA A 12 -23.27 13.90 -7.26
N PRO A 13 -23.02 13.16 -6.16
CA PRO A 13 -24.06 12.89 -5.16
C PRO A 13 -24.49 14.14 -4.36
N LEU A 14 -23.62 15.17 -4.27
CA LEU A 14 -23.93 16.41 -3.57
C LEU A 14 -24.98 17.26 -4.32
N VAL A 15 -24.91 17.29 -5.66
CA VAL A 15 -25.85 18.04 -6.51
C VAL A 15 -27.21 17.35 -6.60
N ALA A 16 -27.25 16.02 -6.58
CA ALA A 16 -28.50 15.25 -6.61
C ALA A 16 -29.31 15.35 -5.30
N ALA A 17 -28.66 15.64 -4.16
CA ALA A 17 -29.30 15.75 -2.85
C ALA A 17 -30.11 17.05 -2.66
N VAL A 18 -29.71 18.14 -3.33
CA VAL A 18 -30.37 19.46 -3.21
C VAL A 18 -31.75 19.48 -3.88
N THR A 19 -32.04 18.56 -4.81
CA THR A 19 -33.21 18.67 -5.70
C THR A 19 -34.41 17.77 -5.36
N ASN A 20 -34.32 16.86 -4.39
CA ASN A 20 -35.44 15.94 -4.09
C ASN A 20 -35.89 15.97 -2.61
N SER A 21 -36.89 16.83 -2.36
CA SER A 21 -37.62 17.08 -1.11
C SER A 21 -38.56 15.95 -0.69
N THR A 22 -38.03 14.80 -0.30
CA THR A 22 -38.79 13.77 0.45
C THR A 22 -37.86 13.15 1.48
N ASP A 23 -38.10 13.50 2.74
CA ASP A 23 -37.31 13.24 3.95
C ASP A 23 -35.80 13.55 3.86
N PRO A 24 -35.42 14.84 4.06
CA PRO A 24 -34.04 15.30 3.95
C PRO A 24 -33.06 14.48 4.82
N PHE A 25 -33.50 14.04 6.00
CA PHE A 25 -32.65 13.33 6.96
C PHE A 25 -32.36 11.88 6.55
N ALA A 26 -33.31 11.18 5.94
CA ALA A 26 -33.08 9.81 5.45
C ALA A 26 -32.08 9.79 4.28
N LYS A 27 -32.18 10.77 3.36
CA LYS A 27 -31.22 10.92 2.25
C LYS A 27 -29.84 11.34 2.72
N ILE A 28 -29.75 12.22 3.72
CA ILE A 28 -28.48 12.59 4.35
C ILE A 28 -27.80 11.37 4.98
N ASN A 29 -28.53 10.51 5.71
CA ASN A 29 -27.97 9.29 6.28
C ASN A 29 -27.42 8.33 5.22
N ILE A 30 -28.15 8.11 4.12
CA ILE A 30 -27.68 7.26 3.01
C ILE A 30 -26.40 7.83 2.38
N ILE A 31 -26.32 9.16 2.22
CA ILE A 31 -25.12 9.82 1.68
C ILE A 31 -23.94 9.67 2.65
N ILE A 32 -24.17 9.88 3.95
CA ILE A 32 -23.14 9.72 4.98
C ILE A 32 -22.64 8.27 5.01
N GLU A 33 -23.53 7.27 4.96
CA GLU A 33 -23.14 5.86 4.89
C GLU A 33 -22.35 5.54 3.62
N ASN A 34 -22.72 6.10 2.48
CA ASN A 34 -21.99 5.89 1.23
C ASN A 34 -20.60 6.54 1.27
N ILE A 35 -20.48 7.73 1.89
CA ILE A 35 -19.18 8.39 2.09
C ILE A 35 -18.33 7.57 3.04
N LEU A 36 -18.88 7.11 4.18
CA LEU A 36 -18.17 6.26 5.15
C LEU A 36 -17.66 4.99 4.48
N LYS A 37 -18.52 4.27 3.75
CA LYS A 37 -18.12 3.10 2.97
C LYS A 37 -17.03 3.44 1.95
N SER A 38 -17.17 4.54 1.22
CA SER A 38 -16.15 4.97 0.26
C SER A 38 -14.81 5.28 0.93
N VAL A 39 -14.81 5.85 2.13
CA VAL A 39 -13.59 6.12 2.92
C VAL A 39 -12.99 4.81 3.41
N GLU A 40 -13.80 3.88 3.91
CA GLU A 40 -13.35 2.54 4.31
C GLU A 40 -12.70 1.80 3.14
N TYR A 41 -13.35 1.75 1.97
CA TYR A 41 -12.79 1.17 0.76
C TYR A 41 -11.48 1.85 0.32
N PHE A 42 -11.42 3.18 0.42
CA PHE A 42 -10.20 3.91 0.12
C PHE A 42 -9.06 3.55 1.06
N LEU A 43 -9.32 3.48 2.37
CA LEU A 43 -8.33 3.11 3.37
C LEU A 43 -7.87 1.66 3.20
N GLU A 44 -8.78 0.75 2.92
CA GLU A 44 -8.45 -0.66 2.66
C GLU A 44 -7.61 -0.82 1.39
N ASN A 45 -7.98 -0.13 0.32
CA ASN A 45 -7.19 -0.13 -0.91
C ASN A 45 -5.80 0.49 -0.70
N LEU A 46 -5.70 1.58 0.06
CA LEU A 46 -4.42 2.21 0.40
C LEU A 46 -3.54 1.25 1.21
N LYS A 47 -4.11 0.58 2.23
CA LYS A 47 -3.44 -0.47 3.01
C LYS A 47 -2.89 -1.57 2.09
N ASN A 48 -3.70 -2.07 1.16
CA ASN A 48 -3.31 -3.15 0.26
C ASN A 48 -2.20 -2.74 -0.72
N ILE A 49 -2.28 -1.53 -1.28
CA ILE A 49 -1.24 -0.98 -2.16
C ILE A 49 0.07 -0.82 -1.39
N LEU A 50 0.01 -0.26 -0.18
CA LEU A 50 1.20 -0.04 0.65
C LEU A 50 1.85 -1.36 1.05
N LYS A 51 1.03 -2.34 1.49
CA LYS A 51 1.49 -3.70 1.79
C LYS A 51 2.22 -4.32 0.60
N THR A 52 1.62 -4.24 -0.58
CA THR A 52 2.20 -4.76 -1.83
C THR A 52 3.55 -4.11 -2.15
N HIS A 53 3.64 -2.78 -2.02
CA HIS A 53 4.89 -2.05 -2.29
C HIS A 53 5.97 -2.40 -1.28
N ILE A 54 5.65 -2.46 0.01
CA ILE A 54 6.60 -2.83 1.07
C ILE A 54 7.16 -4.23 0.81
N ILE A 55 6.30 -5.21 0.49
CA ILE A 55 6.73 -6.58 0.19
C ILE A 55 7.63 -6.59 -1.04
N THR A 56 7.22 -5.92 -2.11
CA THR A 56 7.97 -5.92 -3.39
C THR A 56 9.34 -5.27 -3.23
N ILE A 57 9.41 -4.11 -2.58
CA ILE A 57 10.66 -3.40 -2.32
C ILE A 57 11.56 -4.26 -1.42
N SER A 58 11.00 -4.85 -0.35
CA SER A 58 11.77 -5.67 0.59
C SER A 58 12.34 -6.93 -0.08
N LYS A 59 11.55 -7.64 -0.90
CA LYS A 59 12.02 -8.82 -1.66
C LYS A 59 13.08 -8.44 -2.69
N THR A 60 12.89 -7.33 -3.41
CA THR A 60 13.85 -6.85 -4.40
C THR A 60 15.18 -6.44 -3.74
N MET A 61 15.10 -5.68 -2.66
CA MET A 61 16.28 -5.23 -1.92
C MET A 61 17.01 -6.40 -1.26
N SER A 62 16.27 -7.40 -0.77
CA SER A 62 16.85 -8.65 -0.26
C SER A 62 17.65 -9.36 -1.34
N ALA A 63 17.11 -9.51 -2.56
CA ALA A 63 17.84 -10.12 -3.67
C ALA A 63 19.11 -9.35 -4.03
N ILE A 64 19.05 -8.00 -4.08
CA ILE A 64 20.21 -7.15 -4.34
C ILE A 64 21.27 -7.31 -3.23
N LEU A 65 20.87 -7.23 -1.97
CA LEU A 65 21.76 -7.42 -0.82
C LEU A 65 22.38 -8.82 -0.82
N GLY A 66 21.62 -9.84 -1.21
CA GLY A 66 22.09 -11.22 -1.33
C GLY A 66 23.16 -11.34 -2.41
N LEU A 67 22.93 -10.78 -3.59
CA LEU A 67 23.88 -10.80 -4.71
C LEU A 67 25.16 -10.00 -4.39
N VAL A 68 25.02 -8.77 -3.90
CA VAL A 68 26.16 -7.93 -3.52
C VAL A 68 26.92 -8.54 -2.35
N GLY A 69 26.21 -9.07 -1.35
CA GLY A 69 26.80 -9.75 -0.20
C GLY A 69 27.57 -11.01 -0.59
N ALA A 70 27.00 -11.84 -1.47
CA ALA A 70 27.67 -13.00 -2.03
C ALA A 70 28.93 -12.60 -2.80
N PHE A 71 28.83 -11.58 -3.67
CA PHE A 71 29.97 -11.07 -4.41
C PHE A 71 31.09 -10.60 -3.48
N LEU A 72 30.79 -9.77 -2.48
CA LEU A 72 31.79 -9.27 -1.52
C LEU A 72 32.40 -10.39 -0.65
N TYR A 73 31.59 -11.40 -0.31
CA TYR A 73 32.05 -12.52 0.50
C TYR A 73 32.99 -13.46 -0.28
N PHE A 74 32.57 -13.87 -1.48
CA PHE A 74 33.33 -14.82 -2.31
C PHE A 74 34.54 -14.18 -2.99
N SER A 75 34.45 -12.91 -3.40
CA SER A 75 35.62 -12.18 -3.96
C SER A 75 36.70 -11.89 -2.92
N GLY A 76 36.40 -11.99 -1.62
CA GLY A 76 37.34 -11.69 -0.56
C GLY A 76 37.65 -10.20 -0.37
N LEU A 77 37.03 -9.30 -1.15
CA LEU A 77 37.22 -7.85 -1.04
C LEU A 77 36.80 -7.32 0.33
N ASN A 78 35.66 -7.77 0.85
CA ASN A 78 35.20 -7.39 2.18
C ASN A 78 34.28 -8.47 2.77
N LYS A 79 34.89 -9.52 3.33
CA LYS A 79 34.18 -10.70 3.85
C LYS A 79 33.23 -10.36 5.01
N TYR A 80 33.59 -9.42 5.87
CA TYR A 80 32.76 -9.08 7.03
C TYR A 80 31.50 -8.32 6.60
N SER A 81 31.65 -7.31 5.73
CA SER A 81 30.51 -6.60 5.15
C SER A 81 29.64 -7.51 4.29
N GLY A 82 30.25 -8.38 3.47
CA GLY A 82 29.53 -9.37 2.66
C GLY A 82 28.67 -10.32 3.50
N ARG A 83 29.19 -10.84 4.63
CA ARG A 83 28.40 -11.63 5.59
C ARG A 83 27.25 -10.85 6.19
N GLY A 84 27.49 -9.60 6.59
CA GLY A 84 26.44 -8.72 7.12
C GLY A 84 25.31 -8.50 6.10
N MET A 85 25.66 -8.28 4.83
CA MET A 85 24.69 -8.12 3.74
C MET A 85 23.90 -9.41 3.45
N LEU A 86 24.55 -10.58 3.48
CA LEU A 86 23.87 -11.87 3.33
C LEU A 86 22.85 -12.11 4.45
N ILE A 87 23.24 -11.87 5.71
CA ILE A 87 22.34 -12.01 6.85
C ILE A 87 21.19 -11.00 6.75
N GLY A 88 21.50 -9.75 6.40
CA GLY A 88 20.50 -8.71 6.16
C GLY A 88 19.52 -9.06 5.05
N ALA A 89 19.99 -9.67 3.96
CA ALA A 89 19.14 -10.15 2.87
C ALA A 89 18.15 -11.21 3.36
N VAL A 90 18.61 -12.20 4.12
CA VAL A 90 17.75 -13.25 4.67
C VAL A 90 16.71 -12.67 5.63
N LEU A 91 17.14 -11.80 6.56
CA LEU A 91 16.25 -11.13 7.50
C LEU A 91 15.18 -10.29 6.78
N LEU A 92 15.57 -9.54 5.77
CA LEU A 92 14.65 -8.68 5.01
C LEU A 92 13.65 -9.51 4.20
N TYR A 93 14.06 -10.65 3.64
CA TYR A 93 13.16 -11.58 2.97
C TYR A 93 12.14 -12.17 3.95
N LEU A 94 12.60 -12.62 5.12
CA LEU A 94 11.72 -13.15 6.16
C LEU A 94 10.71 -12.10 6.66
N MET A 95 11.16 -10.86 6.86
CA MET A 95 10.27 -9.75 7.19
C MET A 95 9.23 -9.50 6.08
N ALA A 96 9.64 -9.53 4.82
CA ALA A 96 8.72 -9.38 3.70
C ALA A 96 7.67 -10.49 3.65
N GLU A 97 8.07 -11.73 3.95
CA GLU A 97 7.14 -12.87 3.98
C GLU A 97 6.20 -12.81 5.19
N PHE A 98 6.70 -12.38 6.36
CA PHE A 98 5.88 -12.14 7.53
C PHE A 98 4.79 -11.09 7.26
N VAL A 99 5.16 -9.98 6.61
CA VAL A 99 4.19 -8.95 6.21
C VAL A 99 3.23 -9.49 5.15
N ASN A 100 3.68 -10.35 4.23
CA ASN A 100 2.82 -10.97 3.23
C ASN A 100 1.69 -11.80 3.87
N THR A 101 2.01 -12.56 4.92
CA THR A 101 1.06 -13.41 5.64
C THR A 101 0.04 -12.67 6.51
N LEU A 102 0.24 -11.37 6.78
CA LEU A 102 -0.56 -10.57 7.72
C LEU A 102 -1.70 -9.79 7.05
#